data_AF-A0A7X8XP66-F1
#
_entry.id   AF-A0A7X8XP66-F1
#
_cell.length_a   1.000
_cell.length_b   1.000
_cell.length_c   1.000
_cell.angle_alpha   90.00
_cell.angle_beta   90.00
_cell.angle_gamma   90.00
#
_symmetry.space_group_name_H-M   'P 1'
#
loop_
_entity.id
_entity.type
_entity.pdbx_description
1 polymer ?
#
loop_
_entity_poly.entity_id
_entity_poly.type
_entity_poly.pdbx_seq_one_letter_code
_entity_poly.pdbx_strand_id
1 'polypeptide(L)'
;MTDASESVPEGEPVQTRFPEEEEGSSLTSPAEDSSPEAQASDDREEHVPAEDSSPEAQVSDDQEEHAPATFEPEVDPSPEEDEQEPQDFYGWLMRSYSRMREGSEDEAWEAAQKALELGTDEPNLYVHLCQQFKPERRRQLAHAAMQVTPPSHDAFQWLWVEVALSYWYQGNYPEAVAEFETVLKQQGLEPRLVGVLENSLGMSLEAAGRYKEAEERYLATGNPEAAVRARARSGDVAGALKLLEQGIGPSEPAIHRALEATFQGLLGLPIPDLSARLEALEAFQDDWVYNDFMAGVLLVVSKRVEEGAFRLERFLEACRVHSNEWGTTLRWEAGIAEEVIRILAGDAESPDIQADAETRESPAPEEPGDSGSSE
;
A
#
# COMPACT_ATOMS: atom_id res chain seq x y z
N MET A 1 18.38 -71.58 -34.44
CA MET A 1 17.56 -72.60 -33.75
C MET A 1 16.61 -71.85 -32.84
N THR A 2 15.30 -71.94 -33.15
CA THR A 2 14.09 -71.58 -32.35
C THR A 2 14.05 -70.14 -31.78
N ASP A 3 13.30 -69.17 -32.28
CA ASP A 3 11.85 -69.09 -32.64
C ASP A 3 10.90 -69.21 -31.44
N ALA A 4 9.87 -68.33 -31.47
CA ALA A 4 8.59 -68.31 -30.73
C ALA A 4 8.30 -67.08 -29.83
N SER A 5 7.43 -66.25 -30.38
CA SER A 5 6.47 -65.28 -29.83
C SER A 5 5.51 -65.86 -28.78
N GLU A 6 4.89 -65.00 -27.96
CA GLU A 6 3.47 -65.02 -27.49
C GLU A 6 3.27 -63.85 -26.49
N SER A 7 2.59 -62.75 -26.85
CA SER A 7 1.13 -62.49 -26.85
C SER A 7 0.55 -62.00 -25.50
N VAL A 8 -0.03 -60.79 -25.58
CA VAL A 8 -0.86 -60.08 -24.58
C VAL A 8 -2.22 -60.78 -24.41
N PRO A 9 -2.89 -60.61 -23.26
CA PRO A 9 -4.25 -60.04 -23.35
C PRO A 9 -4.56 -58.95 -22.32
N GLU A 10 -5.36 -57.98 -22.78
CA GLU A 10 -6.07 -56.96 -22.02
C GLU A 10 -7.15 -57.59 -21.11
N GLY A 11 -7.44 -56.92 -19.98
CA GLY A 11 -8.53 -57.26 -19.07
C GLY A 11 -8.89 -56.07 -18.18
N GLU A 12 -10.14 -55.63 -18.33
CA GLU A 12 -10.83 -54.42 -17.85
C GLU A 12 -11.09 -54.30 -16.32
N PRO A 13 -11.71 -53.19 -15.82
CA PRO A 13 -11.39 -52.56 -14.53
C PRO A 13 -12.26 -53.03 -13.34
N VAL A 14 -11.70 -52.93 -12.13
CA VAL A 14 -12.40 -53.20 -10.87
C VAL A 14 -12.92 -51.90 -10.26
N GLN A 15 -14.26 -51.77 -10.22
CA GLN A 15 -14.97 -50.89 -9.29
C GLN A 15 -15.22 -51.62 -7.97
N THR A 16 -14.98 -50.97 -6.83
CA THR A 16 -15.70 -51.21 -5.55
C THR A 16 -15.49 -49.99 -4.65
N ARG A 17 -16.49 -49.11 -4.49
CA ARG A 17 -17.53 -49.06 -3.44
C ARG A 17 -17.02 -48.72 -2.03
N PHE A 18 -17.44 -47.55 -1.56
CA PHE A 18 -17.50 -47.10 -0.17
C PHE A 18 -18.32 -48.05 0.72
N PRO A 19 -18.08 -48.03 2.04
CA PRO A 19 -19.12 -48.29 3.02
C PRO A 19 -19.48 -47.02 3.82
N GLU A 20 -20.80 -46.83 3.95
CA GLU A 20 -21.48 -45.95 4.91
C GLU A 20 -21.41 -46.53 6.34
N GLU A 21 -21.38 -45.59 7.29
CA GLU A 21 -22.02 -45.53 8.62
C GLU A 21 -22.29 -46.81 9.43
N GLU A 22 -21.84 -46.79 10.70
CA GLU A 22 -22.73 -47.11 11.83
C GLU A 22 -22.39 -46.29 13.09
N GLU A 23 -23.46 -46.02 13.81
CA GLU A 23 -23.69 -45.05 14.87
C GLU A 23 -23.11 -45.42 16.25
N GLY A 24 -22.93 -44.38 17.07
CA GLY A 24 -23.51 -44.37 18.42
C GLY A 24 -22.65 -44.85 19.59
N SER A 25 -22.12 -43.91 20.37
CA SER A 25 -22.53 -43.78 21.78
C SER A 25 -21.91 -42.58 22.49
N SER A 26 -22.83 -41.84 23.10
CA SER A 26 -22.69 -40.77 24.07
C SER A 26 -21.71 -41.05 25.21
N LEU A 27 -20.99 -40.02 25.66
CA LEU A 27 -20.75 -39.74 27.09
C LEU A 27 -20.18 -38.32 27.28
N THR A 28 -21.03 -37.51 27.90
CA THR A 28 -20.81 -36.33 28.74
C THR A 28 -19.37 -35.86 29.02
N SER A 29 -19.15 -34.55 28.90
CA SER A 29 -18.16 -33.78 29.69
C SER A 29 -18.56 -32.30 29.80
N PRO A 30 -18.07 -31.59 30.84
CA PRO A 30 -18.77 -30.50 31.51
C PRO A 30 -18.37 -29.10 31.04
N ALA A 31 -19.13 -28.11 31.52
CA ALA A 31 -18.80 -26.70 31.53
C ALA A 31 -17.58 -26.40 32.43
N GLU A 32 -16.71 -25.50 31.97
CA GLU A 32 -15.86 -24.52 32.70
C GLU A 32 -14.99 -23.85 31.62
N ASP A 33 -15.24 -22.59 31.26
CA ASP A 33 -14.78 -21.36 31.92
C ASP A 33 -13.25 -21.19 31.85
N SER A 34 -12.77 -20.27 31.00
CA SER A 34 -11.51 -19.51 31.13
C SER A 34 -11.24 -18.67 29.87
N SER A 35 -11.65 -17.41 29.93
CA SER A 35 -11.09 -16.30 29.15
C SER A 35 -9.69 -15.95 29.67
N PRO A 36 -8.73 -15.51 28.83
CA PRO A 36 -7.57 -14.78 29.30
C PRO A 36 -7.81 -13.26 29.29
N GLU A 37 -7.63 -12.68 30.47
CA GLU A 37 -7.68 -11.25 30.79
C GLU A 37 -6.64 -10.45 29.98
N ALA A 38 -7.10 -9.40 29.29
CA ALA A 38 -6.25 -8.31 28.81
C ALA A 38 -6.16 -7.26 29.93
N GLN A 39 -4.96 -7.10 30.49
CA GLN A 39 -4.67 -6.06 31.46
C GLN A 39 -4.56 -4.71 30.74
N ALA A 40 -5.47 -3.81 31.08
CA ALA A 40 -5.38 -2.39 30.80
C ALA A 40 -4.39 -1.73 31.78
N SER A 41 -3.41 -0.99 31.27
CA SER A 41 -2.69 0.03 32.03
C SER A 41 -3.11 1.40 31.48
N ASP A 42 -3.90 2.05 32.33
CA ASP A 42 -4.35 3.44 32.32
C ASP A 42 -3.14 4.33 32.63
N ASP A 43 -2.76 5.24 31.74
CA ASP A 43 -1.98 6.43 32.08
C ASP A 43 -2.46 7.61 31.24
N ARG A 44 -3.21 8.45 31.94
CA ARG A 44 -3.91 9.64 31.50
C ARG A 44 -3.03 10.82 31.87
N GLU A 45 -2.31 11.40 30.91
CA GLU A 45 -1.67 12.70 31.12
C GLU A 45 -2.63 13.84 30.74
N GLU A 46 -2.87 14.69 31.75
CA GLU A 46 -3.77 15.83 31.72
C GLU A 46 -3.15 16.99 30.93
N HIS A 47 -3.88 17.46 29.91
CA HIS A 47 -3.62 18.74 29.24
C HIS A 47 -3.97 19.92 30.16
N VAL A 48 -3.00 20.79 30.42
CA VAL A 48 -3.22 22.11 31.04
C VAL A 48 -3.32 23.16 29.92
N PRO A 49 -4.35 24.03 29.91
CA PRO A 49 -4.48 25.08 28.91
C PRO A 49 -3.67 26.33 29.26
N ALA A 50 -3.16 27.01 28.23
CA ALA A 50 -2.45 28.27 28.32
C ALA A 50 -3.39 29.41 28.73
N GLU A 51 -3.01 30.15 29.79
CA GLU A 51 -3.64 31.43 30.13
C GLU A 51 -2.85 32.61 29.57
N ASP A 52 -3.61 33.43 28.86
CA ASP A 52 -3.31 34.76 28.36
C ASP A 52 -3.23 35.76 29.52
N SER A 53 -2.16 36.55 29.62
CA SER A 53 -2.10 37.79 30.43
C SER A 53 -0.85 38.61 30.14
N SER A 54 -1.04 39.74 29.44
CA SER A 54 -0.19 40.94 29.59
C SER A 54 -0.42 41.58 30.96
N PRO A 55 0.53 42.36 31.52
CA PRO A 55 0.37 43.81 31.36
C PRO A 55 1.66 44.66 31.32
N GLU A 56 1.50 45.77 30.59
CA GLU A 56 1.87 47.16 30.91
C GLU A 56 3.33 47.61 31.04
N ALA A 57 3.56 48.69 30.29
CA ALA A 57 4.72 49.55 30.23
C ALA A 57 4.99 50.31 31.53
N GLN A 58 6.27 50.51 31.83
CA GLN A 58 6.73 51.74 32.45
C GLN A 58 7.92 52.31 31.69
N VAL A 59 7.71 53.54 31.25
CA VAL A 59 8.68 54.47 30.66
C VAL A 59 9.46 55.13 31.81
N SER A 60 10.78 55.16 31.70
CA SER A 60 11.60 56.24 32.27
C SER A 60 12.77 56.51 31.35
N ASP A 61 12.70 57.67 30.70
CA ASP A 61 13.80 58.33 30.02
C ASP A 61 14.90 58.68 31.03
N ASP A 62 16.15 58.41 30.67
CA ASP A 62 17.25 59.33 30.90
C ASP A 62 18.31 59.14 29.80
N GLN A 63 18.55 60.22 29.06
CA GLN A 63 19.54 60.34 27.99
C GLN A 63 20.93 60.49 28.59
N GLU A 64 21.90 59.70 28.11
CA GLU A 64 23.29 60.17 28.05
C GLU A 64 23.95 59.69 26.75
N GLU A 65 24.38 60.67 25.94
CA GLU A 65 25.04 60.51 24.66
C GLU A 65 26.42 59.87 24.81
N HIS A 66 26.71 58.77 24.11
CA HIS A 66 28.05 58.49 23.58
C HIS A 66 27.98 57.69 22.26
N ALA A 67 28.65 58.21 21.24
CA ALA A 67 28.83 57.63 19.91
C ALA A 67 29.74 56.37 19.94
N PRO A 68 29.82 55.58 18.85
CA PRO A 68 29.80 54.12 18.88
C PRO A 68 31.17 53.50 19.18
N ALA A 69 31.20 52.54 20.11
CA ALA A 69 32.26 51.54 20.14
C ALA A 69 31.74 50.32 19.37
N THR A 70 32.28 50.11 18.18
CA THR A 70 32.20 48.81 17.47
C THR A 70 32.88 47.77 18.35
N PHE A 71 32.10 47.10 19.19
CA PHE A 71 32.50 45.85 19.81
C PHE A 71 31.95 44.75 18.90
N GLU A 72 32.72 44.42 17.87
CA GLU A 72 32.61 43.08 17.30
C GLU A 72 33.08 42.14 18.41
N PRO A 73 32.23 41.29 19.01
CA PRO A 73 32.77 40.12 19.67
C PRO A 73 33.46 39.34 18.54
N GLU A 74 34.79 39.33 18.54
CA GLU A 74 35.54 38.25 17.93
C GLU A 74 35.00 36.98 18.58
N VAL A 75 34.02 36.37 17.92
CA VAL A 75 33.68 34.98 18.13
C VAL A 75 34.92 34.25 17.68
N ASP A 76 35.80 34.02 18.65
CA ASP A 76 36.84 33.00 18.53
C ASP A 76 36.12 31.75 18.01
N PRO A 77 36.43 31.26 16.79
CA PRO A 77 35.80 30.04 16.32
C PRO A 77 36.10 29.00 17.39
N SER A 78 35.03 28.48 18.02
CA SER A 78 35.13 27.30 18.87
C SER A 78 36.09 26.34 18.17
N PRO A 79 37.08 25.76 18.88
CA PRO A 79 37.93 24.75 18.26
C PRO A 79 36.99 23.76 17.58
N GLU A 80 37.27 23.44 16.32
CA GLU A 80 36.66 22.31 15.64
C GLU A 80 36.66 21.18 16.66
N GLU A 81 35.50 20.86 17.23
CA GLU A 81 35.39 19.72 18.12
C GLU A 81 35.90 18.57 17.26
N ASP A 82 37.01 17.96 17.65
CA ASP A 82 37.55 16.77 17.00
C ASP A 82 36.43 15.72 17.07
N GLU A 83 35.54 15.70 16.06
CA GLU A 83 34.44 14.75 15.94
C GLU A 83 35.09 13.39 15.77
N GLN A 84 35.30 12.72 16.91
CA GLN A 84 35.91 11.40 16.98
C GLN A 84 35.21 10.50 15.97
N GLU A 85 35.95 9.98 15.00
CA GLU A 85 35.36 9.09 14.01
C GLU A 85 34.74 7.88 14.72
N PRO A 86 33.50 7.50 14.38
CA PRO A 86 32.91 6.28 14.89
C PRO A 86 33.81 5.08 14.58
N GLN A 87 33.89 4.15 15.52
CA GLN A 87 34.79 2.98 15.42
C GLN A 87 34.04 1.70 15.07
N ASP A 88 32.71 1.71 15.16
CA ASP A 88 31.86 0.55 14.94
C ASP A 88 30.73 0.86 13.96
N PHE A 89 30.06 -0.21 13.51
CA PHE A 89 28.91 -0.13 12.63
C PHE A 89 27.83 0.82 13.17
N TYR A 90 27.49 0.69 14.47
CA TYR A 90 26.39 1.42 15.06
C TYR A 90 26.67 2.93 15.08
N GLY A 91 27.88 3.35 15.43
CA GLY A 91 28.23 4.77 15.42
C GLY A 91 28.19 5.37 14.02
N TRP A 92 28.62 4.64 12.98
CA TRP A 92 28.47 5.09 11.59
C TRP A 92 27.02 5.09 11.11
N LEU A 93 26.20 4.10 11.52
CA LEU A 93 24.75 4.10 11.27
C LEU A 93 24.07 5.33 11.88
N MET A 94 24.38 5.64 13.14
CA MET A 94 23.84 6.83 13.82
C MET A 94 24.32 8.14 13.19
N ARG A 95 25.56 8.18 12.70
CA ARG A 95 26.07 9.32 11.93
C ARG A 95 25.31 9.49 10.61
N SER A 96 25.05 8.41 9.89
CA SER A 96 24.22 8.42 8.68
C SER A 96 22.84 9.02 8.95
N TYR A 97 22.14 8.55 9.99
CA TYR A 97 20.84 9.11 10.38
C TYR A 97 20.91 10.59 10.76
N SER A 98 21.94 11.00 11.49
CA SER A 98 22.11 12.39 11.91
C SER A 98 22.31 13.31 10.71
N ARG A 99 23.18 12.93 9.77
CA ARG A 99 23.41 13.68 8.53
C ARG A 99 22.18 13.71 7.63
N MET A 100 21.40 12.62 7.59
CA MET A 100 20.12 12.59 6.87
C MET A 100 19.12 13.60 7.44
N ARG A 101 19.02 13.69 8.77
CA ARG A 101 18.15 14.66 9.47
C ARG A 101 18.60 16.11 9.24
N GLU A 102 19.89 16.34 9.06
CA GLU A 102 20.47 17.66 8.75
C GLU A 102 20.29 18.04 7.27
N GLY A 103 19.83 17.12 6.42
CA GLY A 103 19.67 17.32 4.97
C GLY A 103 20.95 17.08 4.16
N SER A 104 22.03 16.63 4.79
CA SER A 104 23.31 16.31 4.16
C SER A 104 23.31 14.88 3.61
N GLU A 105 22.56 14.66 2.51
CA GLU A 105 22.31 13.32 1.96
C GLU A 105 23.60 12.59 1.50
N ASP A 106 24.58 13.32 0.97
CA ASP A 106 25.86 12.76 0.52
C ASP A 106 26.75 12.32 1.68
N GLU A 107 26.83 13.11 2.75
CA GLU A 107 27.57 12.72 3.96
C GLU A 107 26.89 11.55 4.69
N ALA A 108 25.55 11.52 4.70
CA ALA A 108 24.80 10.38 5.20
C ALA A 108 25.13 9.11 4.41
N TRP A 109 25.18 9.23 3.08
CA TRP A 109 25.55 8.14 2.19
C TRP A 109 26.97 7.62 2.47
N GLU A 110 27.96 8.49 2.60
CA GLU A 110 29.33 8.09 2.95
C GLU A 110 29.40 7.38 4.31
N ALA A 111 28.69 7.90 5.31
CA ALA A 111 28.60 7.27 6.62
C ALA A 111 27.93 5.88 6.55
N ALA A 112 26.89 5.72 5.74
CA ALA A 112 26.25 4.43 5.52
C ALA A 112 27.17 3.41 4.84
N GLN A 113 27.96 3.85 3.85
CA GLN A 113 28.96 2.99 3.21
C GLN A 113 30.02 2.54 4.21
N LYS A 114 30.54 3.45 5.05
CA LYS A 114 31.49 3.10 6.12
C LYS A 114 30.88 2.13 7.14
N ALA A 115 29.62 2.31 7.52
CA ALA A 115 28.92 1.35 8.39
C ALA A 115 28.93 -0.04 7.76
N LEU A 116 28.51 -0.15 6.50
CA LEU A 116 28.50 -1.42 5.76
C LEU A 116 29.87 -2.07 5.64
N GLU A 117 30.94 -1.28 5.42
CA GLU A 117 32.32 -1.77 5.35
C GLU A 117 32.80 -2.39 6.67
N LEU A 118 32.43 -1.81 7.81
CA LEU A 118 32.77 -2.35 9.14
C LEU A 118 31.99 -3.63 9.44
N GLY A 119 30.76 -3.72 8.93
CA GLY A 119 29.87 -4.85 9.14
C GLY A 119 29.33 -4.97 10.56
N THR A 120 28.29 -5.79 10.73
CA THR A 120 27.65 -6.08 12.02
C THR A 120 27.30 -7.56 12.13
N ASP A 121 27.26 -8.07 13.36
CA ASP A 121 26.69 -9.37 13.72
C ASP A 121 25.16 -9.35 13.82
N GLU A 122 24.52 -8.19 13.64
CA GLU A 122 23.07 -8.01 13.56
C GLU A 122 22.63 -7.58 12.15
N PRO A 123 22.53 -8.51 11.16
CA PRO A 123 22.18 -8.17 9.78
C PRO A 123 20.86 -7.41 9.58
N ASN A 124 19.93 -7.47 10.55
CA ASN A 124 18.70 -6.69 10.52
C ASN A 124 18.97 -5.16 10.50
N LEU A 125 20.10 -4.71 11.04
CA LEU A 125 20.48 -3.30 10.99
C LEU A 125 20.80 -2.81 9.56
N TYR A 126 21.15 -3.70 8.63
CA TYR A 126 21.31 -3.31 7.23
C TYR A 126 19.98 -2.90 6.58
N VAL A 127 18.86 -3.51 6.99
CA VAL A 127 17.52 -3.14 6.50
C VAL A 127 17.21 -1.71 6.92
N HIS A 128 17.43 -1.38 8.19
CA HIS A 128 17.28 -0.02 8.72
C HIS A 128 18.20 0.99 8.02
N LEU A 129 19.44 0.58 7.75
CA LEU A 129 20.40 1.39 6.99
C LEU A 129 19.85 1.76 5.61
N CYS A 130 19.19 0.83 4.91
CA CYS A 130 18.61 1.05 3.58
C CYS A 130 17.43 2.03 3.59
N GLN A 131 16.54 1.91 4.58
CA GLN A 131 15.23 2.59 4.61
C GLN A 131 15.31 4.12 4.61
N GLN A 132 16.41 4.70 5.13
CA GLN A 132 16.59 6.15 5.19
C GLN A 132 16.85 6.80 3.82
N PHE A 133 17.24 6.02 2.82
CA PHE A 133 17.64 6.54 1.51
C PHE A 133 16.52 6.48 0.47
N LYS A 134 16.64 7.38 -0.50
CA LYS A 134 15.87 7.35 -1.75
C LYS A 134 16.05 6.03 -2.50
N PRO A 135 15.08 5.64 -3.35
CA PRO A 135 15.05 4.33 -3.97
C PRO A 135 16.34 3.81 -4.62
N GLU A 136 17.07 4.65 -5.36
CA GLU A 136 18.30 4.24 -6.05
C GLU A 136 19.41 3.86 -5.06
N ARG A 137 19.65 4.72 -4.06
CA ARG A 137 20.63 4.50 -2.99
C ARG A 137 20.22 3.34 -2.07
N ARG A 138 18.92 3.25 -1.77
CA ARG A 138 18.34 2.13 -1.02
C ARG A 138 18.66 0.79 -1.70
N ARG A 139 18.45 0.66 -3.02
CA ARG A 139 18.80 -0.58 -3.75
C ARG A 139 20.28 -0.90 -3.71
N GLN A 140 21.12 0.12 -3.91
CA GLN A 140 22.56 -0.07 -3.92
C GLN A 140 23.04 -0.61 -2.58
N LEU A 141 22.57 -0.03 -1.46
CA LEU A 141 22.86 -0.54 -0.12
C LEU A 141 22.27 -1.93 0.11
N ALA A 142 21.03 -2.17 -0.31
CA ALA A 142 20.39 -3.48 -0.10
C ALA A 142 21.15 -4.60 -0.81
N HIS A 143 21.53 -4.40 -2.08
CA HIS A 143 22.35 -5.38 -2.80
C HIS A 143 23.74 -5.56 -2.20
N ALA A 144 24.38 -4.50 -1.72
CA ALA A 144 25.68 -4.60 -1.07
C ALA A 144 25.58 -5.34 0.28
N ALA A 145 24.53 -5.05 1.08
CA ALA A 145 24.23 -5.76 2.32
C ALA A 145 23.92 -7.25 2.09
N MET A 146 23.26 -7.61 0.99
CA MET A 146 23.03 -9.02 0.62
C MET A 146 24.34 -9.78 0.37
N GLN A 147 25.42 -9.12 -0.07
CA GLN A 147 26.72 -9.78 -0.30
C GLN A 147 27.39 -10.21 0.99
N VAL A 148 27.08 -9.54 2.11
CA VAL A 148 27.67 -9.80 3.43
C VAL A 148 26.68 -10.48 4.39
N THR A 149 25.40 -10.57 4.03
CA THR A 149 24.35 -11.22 4.82
C THR A 149 24.18 -12.68 4.37
N PRO A 150 24.28 -13.67 5.27
CA PRO A 150 24.04 -15.06 4.92
C PRO A 150 22.62 -15.27 4.36
N PRO A 151 22.42 -16.00 3.24
CA PRO A 151 21.09 -16.26 2.69
C PRO A 151 20.12 -16.99 3.64
N SER A 152 20.66 -17.68 4.64
CA SER A 152 19.89 -18.35 5.70
C SER A 152 19.41 -17.40 6.80
N HIS A 153 19.90 -16.17 6.85
CA HIS A 153 19.48 -15.17 7.83
C HIS A 153 18.20 -14.47 7.35
N ASP A 154 17.26 -14.20 8.25
CA ASP A 154 15.97 -13.57 7.93
C ASP A 154 16.13 -12.19 7.23
N ALA A 155 17.07 -11.36 7.70
CA ALA A 155 17.46 -10.09 7.10
C ALA A 155 17.75 -10.18 5.60
N PHE A 156 18.28 -11.31 5.10
CA PHE A 156 18.54 -11.47 3.67
C PHE A 156 17.27 -11.30 2.84
N GLN A 157 16.15 -11.83 3.33
CA GLN A 157 14.86 -11.70 2.64
C GLN A 157 14.28 -10.30 2.77
N TRP A 158 14.44 -9.66 3.93
CA TRP A 158 14.04 -8.27 4.13
C TRP A 158 14.82 -7.29 3.25
N LEU A 159 16.10 -7.57 2.97
CA LEU A 159 16.86 -6.77 2.01
C LEU A 159 16.27 -6.87 0.61
N TRP A 160 15.73 -8.02 0.20
CA TRP A 160 15.02 -8.12 -1.07
C TRP A 160 13.70 -7.35 -1.07
N VAL A 161 12.99 -7.32 0.07
CA VAL A 161 11.81 -6.45 0.24
C VAL A 161 12.19 -4.99 0.00
N GLU A 162 13.33 -4.52 0.53
CA GLU A 162 13.79 -3.15 0.27
C GLU A 162 14.12 -2.89 -1.20
N VAL A 163 14.67 -3.87 -1.91
CA VAL A 163 14.87 -3.78 -3.37
C VAL A 163 13.53 -3.67 -4.08
N ALA A 164 12.56 -4.53 -3.79
CA ALA A 164 11.24 -4.50 -4.43
C ALA A 164 10.48 -3.19 -4.14
N LEU A 165 10.45 -2.76 -2.87
CA LEU A 165 9.80 -1.51 -2.46
C LEU A 165 10.43 -0.29 -3.13
N SER A 166 11.74 -0.28 -3.34
CA SER A 166 12.38 0.83 -4.04
C SER A 166 11.87 1.00 -5.49
N TYR A 167 11.62 -0.09 -6.22
CA TYR A 167 11.04 -0.02 -7.55
C TYR A 167 9.60 0.49 -7.47
N TRP A 168 8.86 0.03 -6.46
CA TRP A 168 7.50 0.49 -6.21
C TRP A 168 7.44 2.01 -5.97
N TYR A 169 8.31 2.54 -5.10
CA TYR A 169 8.40 3.99 -4.83
C TYR A 169 8.85 4.83 -6.02
N GLN A 170 9.48 4.23 -7.03
CA GLN A 170 9.82 4.89 -8.30
C GLN A 170 8.70 4.82 -9.34
N GLY A 171 7.61 4.10 -9.05
CA GLY A 171 6.57 3.80 -10.03
C GLY A 171 6.92 2.68 -11.02
N ASN A 172 8.04 1.99 -10.81
CA ASN A 172 8.49 0.84 -11.62
C ASN A 172 7.81 -0.44 -11.12
N TYR A 173 6.48 -0.48 -11.20
CA TYR A 173 5.68 -1.57 -10.64
C TYR A 173 5.95 -2.96 -11.26
N PRO A 174 6.19 -3.10 -12.59
CA PRO A 174 6.55 -4.39 -13.18
C PRO A 174 7.84 -4.99 -12.58
N GLU A 175 8.85 -4.16 -12.35
CA GLU A 175 10.10 -4.55 -11.70
C GLU A 175 9.84 -4.94 -10.24
N ALA A 176 9.07 -4.15 -9.49
CA ALA A 176 8.69 -4.49 -8.11
C ALA A 176 8.00 -5.86 -8.03
N VAL A 177 7.08 -6.16 -8.96
CA VAL A 177 6.44 -7.47 -9.06
C VAL A 177 7.46 -8.58 -9.30
N ALA A 178 8.38 -8.40 -10.25
CA ALA A 178 9.40 -9.39 -10.57
C ALA A 178 10.32 -9.69 -9.37
N GLU A 179 10.66 -8.67 -8.59
CA GLU A 179 11.46 -8.83 -7.36
C GLU A 179 10.68 -9.60 -6.29
N PHE A 180 9.44 -9.21 -5.98
CA PHE A 180 8.62 -9.94 -5.00
C PHE A 180 8.40 -11.41 -5.40
N GLU A 181 8.14 -11.69 -6.67
CA GLU A 181 8.03 -13.07 -7.18
C GLU A 181 9.34 -13.86 -7.03
N THR A 182 10.49 -13.19 -7.16
CA THR A 182 11.80 -13.82 -6.99
C THR A 182 12.03 -14.22 -5.54
N VAL A 183 11.67 -13.36 -4.58
CA VAL A 183 11.75 -13.68 -3.15
C VAL A 183 10.81 -14.83 -2.80
N LEU A 184 9.56 -14.79 -3.25
CA LEU A 184 8.55 -15.81 -2.95
C LEU A 184 8.90 -17.21 -3.47
N LYS A 185 9.79 -17.32 -4.47
CA LYS A 185 10.30 -18.61 -4.98
C LYS A 185 11.37 -19.24 -4.07
N GLN A 186 11.89 -18.49 -3.09
CA GLN A 186 12.92 -18.99 -2.18
C GLN A 186 12.34 -19.97 -1.17
N GLN A 187 13.12 -21.00 -0.81
CA GLN A 187 12.70 -22.02 0.15
C GLN A 187 12.99 -21.55 1.59
N GLY A 188 12.16 -22.00 2.54
CA GLY A 188 12.38 -21.74 3.96
C GLY A 188 12.00 -20.33 4.41
N LEU A 189 11.13 -19.63 3.66
CA LEU A 189 10.56 -18.37 4.11
C LEU A 189 9.68 -18.59 5.35
N GLU A 190 9.86 -17.76 6.36
CA GLU A 190 8.99 -17.71 7.53
C GLU A 190 7.55 -17.36 7.11
N PRO A 191 6.51 -18.06 7.63
CA PRO A 191 5.13 -17.86 7.21
C PRO A 191 4.64 -16.41 7.33
N ARG A 192 5.09 -15.69 8.37
CA ARG A 192 4.77 -14.27 8.55
C ARG A 192 5.32 -13.40 7.42
N LEU A 193 6.55 -13.67 6.98
CA LEU A 193 7.17 -12.95 5.88
C LEU A 193 6.48 -13.26 4.55
N VAL A 194 6.05 -14.50 4.33
CA VAL A 194 5.25 -14.87 3.13
C VAL A 194 4.00 -14.01 3.04
N GLY A 195 3.27 -13.82 4.16
CA GLY A 195 2.10 -12.95 4.19
C GLY A 195 2.41 -11.50 3.81
N VAL A 196 3.53 -10.95 4.31
CA VAL A 196 3.99 -9.58 3.95
C VAL A 196 4.35 -9.49 2.47
N LEU A 197 5.09 -10.46 1.94
CA LEU A 197 5.53 -10.50 0.55
C LEU A 197 4.37 -10.62 -0.43
N GLU A 198 3.43 -11.53 -0.16
CA GLU A 198 2.25 -11.72 -1.00
C GLU A 198 1.32 -10.49 -0.97
N ASN A 199 1.15 -9.85 0.20
CA ASN A 199 0.41 -8.60 0.28
C ASN A 199 1.07 -7.47 -0.54
N SER A 200 2.40 -7.35 -0.45
CA SER A 200 3.18 -6.36 -1.19
C SER A 200 3.21 -6.64 -2.69
N LEU A 201 3.24 -7.92 -3.07
CA LEU A 201 3.06 -8.38 -4.45
C LEU A 201 1.67 -8.00 -4.96
N GLY A 202 0.61 -8.24 -4.18
CA GLY A 202 -0.75 -7.79 -4.50
C GLY A 202 -0.82 -6.29 -4.78
N MET A 203 -0.20 -5.47 -3.92
CA MET A 203 -0.16 -4.01 -4.11
C MET A 203 0.60 -3.61 -5.38
N SER A 204 1.70 -4.30 -5.67
CA SER A 204 2.52 -4.03 -6.87
C SER A 204 1.79 -4.46 -8.15
N LEU A 205 1.09 -5.60 -8.12
CA LEU A 205 0.23 -6.07 -9.21
C LEU A 205 -0.91 -5.08 -9.47
N GLU A 206 -1.55 -4.58 -8.42
CA GLU A 206 -2.62 -3.59 -8.53
C GLU A 206 -2.10 -2.29 -9.17
N ALA A 207 -0.97 -1.77 -8.69
CA ALA A 207 -0.34 -0.57 -9.25
C ALA A 207 0.11 -0.76 -10.72
N ALA A 208 0.45 -2.00 -11.10
CA ALA A 208 0.73 -2.38 -12.49
C ALA A 208 -0.53 -2.63 -13.35
N GLY A 209 -1.74 -2.45 -12.81
CA GLY A 209 -3.01 -2.69 -13.50
C GLY A 209 -3.40 -4.16 -13.63
N ARG A 210 -2.69 -5.08 -12.95
CA ARG A 210 -2.92 -6.53 -12.97
C ARG A 210 -3.90 -6.93 -11.85
N TYR A 211 -5.07 -6.30 -11.84
CA TYR A 211 -6.05 -6.39 -10.74
C TYR A 211 -6.52 -7.81 -10.41
N LYS A 212 -6.78 -8.65 -11.42
CA LYS A 212 -7.25 -10.02 -11.20
C LYS A 212 -6.22 -10.86 -10.44
N GLU A 213 -4.94 -10.71 -10.79
CA GLU A 213 -3.86 -11.42 -10.11
C GLU A 213 -3.68 -10.89 -8.69
N ALA A 214 -3.82 -9.57 -8.48
CA ALA A 214 -3.80 -8.97 -7.15
C ALA A 214 -4.93 -9.52 -6.26
N GLU A 215 -6.15 -9.59 -6.76
CA GLU A 215 -7.30 -10.16 -6.05
C GLU A 215 -7.04 -11.62 -5.62
N GLU A 216 -6.54 -12.46 -6.53
CA GLU A 216 -6.20 -13.85 -6.22
C GLU A 216 -5.15 -13.95 -5.10
N ARG A 217 -4.13 -13.07 -5.10
CA ARG A 217 -3.12 -13.00 -4.03
C ARG A 217 -3.74 -12.59 -2.70
N TYR A 218 -4.53 -11.52 -2.69
CA TYR A 218 -5.15 -11.01 -1.47
C TYR A 218 -6.10 -12.02 -0.82
N LEU A 219 -6.87 -12.76 -1.62
CA LEU A 219 -7.72 -13.84 -1.12
C LEU A 219 -6.89 -14.99 -0.53
N ALA A 220 -5.80 -15.38 -1.19
CA ALA A 220 -4.92 -16.43 -0.70
C ALA A 220 -4.24 -16.08 0.64
N THR A 221 -4.04 -14.79 0.91
CA THR A 221 -3.38 -14.32 2.15
C THR A 221 -4.32 -13.82 3.23
N GLY A 222 -5.63 -14.01 3.06
CA GLY A 222 -6.61 -13.57 4.05
C GLY A 222 -6.71 -12.04 4.16
N ASN A 223 -6.50 -11.31 3.07
CA ASN A 223 -6.79 -9.88 2.95
C ASN A 223 -8.02 -9.63 2.06
N PRO A 224 -9.22 -10.05 2.47
CA PRO A 224 -10.43 -9.96 1.65
C PRO A 224 -10.84 -8.51 1.32
N GLU A 225 -10.51 -7.55 2.18
CA GLU A 225 -10.78 -6.13 1.89
C GLU A 225 -9.96 -5.63 0.68
N ALA A 226 -8.67 -5.94 0.62
CA ALA A 226 -7.85 -5.57 -0.53
C ALA A 226 -8.31 -6.27 -1.80
N ALA A 227 -8.77 -7.53 -1.71
CA ALA A 227 -9.36 -8.25 -2.84
C ALA A 227 -10.61 -7.56 -3.40
N VAL A 228 -11.54 -7.15 -2.52
CA VAL A 228 -12.75 -6.41 -2.90
C VAL A 228 -12.39 -5.09 -3.59
N ARG A 229 -11.42 -4.35 -3.05
CA ARG A 229 -10.96 -3.09 -3.66
C ARG A 229 -10.28 -3.31 -5.00
N ALA A 230 -9.38 -4.28 -5.11
CA ALA A 230 -8.74 -4.63 -6.39
C ALA A 230 -9.78 -4.98 -7.47
N ARG A 231 -10.83 -5.73 -7.09
CA ARG A 231 -11.96 -6.03 -7.98
C ARG A 231 -12.68 -4.76 -8.43
N ALA A 232 -13.02 -3.84 -7.53
CA ALA A 232 -13.66 -2.58 -7.88
C ALA A 232 -12.78 -1.72 -8.80
N ARG A 233 -11.48 -1.62 -8.48
CA ARG A 233 -10.47 -0.86 -9.26
C ARG A 233 -10.25 -1.41 -10.66
N SER A 234 -10.54 -2.69 -10.90
CA SER A 234 -10.58 -3.30 -12.24
C SER A 234 -11.74 -2.80 -13.12
N GLY A 235 -12.66 -2.01 -12.55
CA GLY A 235 -13.90 -1.57 -13.17
C GLY A 235 -15.12 -2.45 -12.84
N ASP A 236 -14.92 -3.60 -12.18
CA ASP A 236 -15.99 -4.53 -11.82
C ASP A 236 -16.57 -4.21 -10.42
N VAL A 237 -17.17 -3.03 -10.28
CA VAL A 237 -17.81 -2.58 -9.01
C VAL A 237 -18.96 -3.51 -8.61
N ALA A 238 -19.71 -4.05 -9.58
CA ALA A 238 -20.77 -5.02 -9.32
C ALA A 238 -20.23 -6.35 -8.78
N GLY A 239 -19.11 -6.84 -9.32
CA GLY A 239 -18.42 -8.01 -8.77
C GLY A 239 -17.87 -7.78 -7.38
N ALA A 240 -17.32 -6.58 -7.10
CA ALA A 240 -16.86 -6.20 -5.77
C ALA A 240 -18.01 -6.16 -4.75
N LEU A 241 -19.16 -5.61 -5.12
CA LEU A 241 -20.38 -5.63 -4.30
C LEU A 241 -20.83 -7.07 -4.00
N LYS A 242 -20.81 -7.95 -5.00
CA LYS A 242 -21.17 -9.36 -4.83
C LYS A 242 -20.24 -10.10 -3.84
N LEU A 243 -18.95 -9.77 -3.80
CA LEU A 243 -18.03 -10.33 -2.81
C LEU A 243 -18.44 -9.90 -1.39
N LEU A 244 -18.78 -8.62 -1.18
CA LEU A 244 -19.26 -8.12 0.11
C LEU A 244 -20.55 -8.82 0.54
N GLU A 245 -21.52 -8.97 -0.36
CA GLU A 245 -22.77 -9.70 -0.10
C GLU A 245 -22.55 -11.16 0.30
N GLN A 246 -21.42 -11.77 -0.12
CA GLN A 246 -21.00 -13.11 0.26
C GLN A 246 -20.24 -13.15 1.60
N GLY A 247 -20.07 -12.01 2.27
CA GLY A 247 -19.28 -11.87 3.49
C GLY A 247 -17.78 -11.78 3.24
N ILE A 248 -17.33 -11.64 1.99
CA ILE A 248 -15.93 -11.47 1.63
C ILE A 248 -15.63 -9.97 1.61
N GLY A 249 -14.96 -9.47 2.64
CA GLY A 249 -14.57 -8.08 2.75
C GLY A 249 -13.93 -7.75 4.10
N PRO A 250 -13.95 -6.47 4.52
CA PRO A 250 -13.45 -6.05 5.83
C PRO A 250 -14.06 -6.88 6.96
N SER A 251 -13.24 -7.23 7.96
CA SER A 251 -13.71 -7.93 9.15
C SER A 251 -14.55 -7.04 10.05
N GLU A 252 -14.30 -5.72 10.02
CA GLU A 252 -15.05 -4.73 10.77
C GLU A 252 -16.43 -4.49 10.12
N PRO A 253 -17.55 -4.83 10.80
CA PRO A 253 -18.89 -4.74 10.20
C PRO A 253 -19.30 -3.32 9.80
N ALA A 254 -18.78 -2.28 10.46
CA ALA A 254 -19.05 -0.90 10.07
C ALA A 254 -18.42 -0.58 8.71
N ILE A 255 -17.12 -0.88 8.54
CA ILE A 255 -16.39 -0.66 7.28
C ILE A 255 -16.99 -1.52 6.17
N HIS A 256 -17.32 -2.79 6.45
CA HIS A 256 -17.95 -3.67 5.48
C HIS A 256 -19.25 -3.07 4.91
N ARG A 257 -20.15 -2.63 5.79
CA ARG A 257 -21.44 -2.03 5.37
C ARG A 257 -21.26 -0.67 4.70
N ALA A 258 -20.27 0.12 5.11
CA ALA A 258 -19.96 1.39 4.45
C ALA A 258 -19.45 1.18 3.02
N LEU A 259 -18.57 0.19 2.82
CA LEU A 259 -18.04 -0.15 1.51
C LEU A 259 -19.12 -0.71 0.59
N GLU A 260 -19.99 -1.59 1.10
CA GLU A 260 -21.16 -2.11 0.38
C GLU A 260 -22.07 -0.97 -0.09
N ALA A 261 -22.40 -0.03 0.82
CA ALA A 261 -23.21 1.13 0.50
C ALA A 261 -22.55 2.06 -0.51
N THR A 262 -21.23 2.23 -0.42
CA THR A 262 -20.46 3.06 -1.37
C THR A 262 -20.59 2.46 -2.77
N PHE A 263 -20.40 1.15 -2.93
CA PHE A 263 -20.55 0.49 -4.23
C PHE A 263 -22.00 0.48 -4.74
N GLN A 264 -22.99 0.30 -3.86
CA GLN A 264 -24.40 0.50 -4.23
C GLN A 264 -24.63 1.92 -4.75
N GLY A 265 -24.10 2.93 -4.08
CA GLY A 265 -24.17 4.33 -4.49
C GLY A 265 -23.54 4.59 -5.86
N LEU A 266 -22.32 4.09 -6.09
CA LEU A 266 -21.63 4.20 -7.38
C LEU A 266 -22.39 3.51 -8.52
N LEU A 267 -23.13 2.44 -8.23
CA LEU A 267 -23.97 1.73 -9.20
C LEU A 267 -25.37 2.34 -9.35
N GLY A 268 -25.72 3.38 -8.58
CA GLY A 268 -27.06 3.98 -8.57
C GLY A 268 -28.13 3.06 -7.99
N LEU A 269 -27.74 2.09 -7.16
CA LEU A 269 -28.64 1.15 -6.50
C LEU A 269 -29.22 1.75 -5.20
N PRO A 270 -30.40 1.28 -4.74
CA PRO A 270 -30.94 1.68 -3.45
C PRO A 270 -30.01 1.28 -2.29
N ILE A 271 -29.75 2.21 -1.38
CA ILE A 271 -28.95 1.97 -0.17
C ILE A 271 -29.89 1.90 1.04
N PRO A 272 -30.18 0.70 1.58
CA PRO A 272 -31.01 0.58 2.78
C PRO A 272 -30.26 1.14 4.00
N ASP A 273 -31.02 1.82 4.86
CA ASP A 273 -30.53 2.41 6.11
C ASP A 273 -29.34 3.37 5.95
N LEU A 274 -29.30 4.11 4.82
CA LEU A 274 -28.20 5.03 4.48
C LEU A 274 -27.79 5.96 5.64
N SER A 275 -28.75 6.54 6.35
CA SER A 275 -28.47 7.41 7.51
C SER A 275 -27.70 6.67 8.60
N ALA A 276 -28.13 5.45 8.97
CA ALA A 276 -27.45 4.66 9.99
C ALA A 276 -26.07 4.19 9.54
N ARG A 277 -25.89 3.92 8.24
CA ARG A 277 -24.58 3.57 7.67
C ARG A 277 -23.61 4.76 7.70
N LEU A 278 -24.09 5.97 7.39
CA LEU A 278 -23.31 7.21 7.53
C LEU A 278 -22.93 7.48 8.98
N GLU A 279 -23.86 7.37 9.92
CA GLU A 279 -23.59 7.54 11.36
C GLU A 279 -22.55 6.54 11.87
N ALA A 280 -22.64 5.27 11.44
CA ALA A 280 -21.67 4.25 11.82
C ALA A 280 -20.27 4.52 11.24
N LEU A 281 -20.19 5.04 10.02
CA LEU A 281 -18.93 5.44 9.41
C LEU A 281 -18.31 6.65 10.11
N GLU A 282 -19.12 7.64 10.50
CA GLU A 282 -18.67 8.83 11.24
C GLU A 282 -18.26 8.51 12.68
N ALA A 283 -18.88 7.51 13.30
CA ALA A 283 -18.51 7.04 14.64
C ALA A 283 -17.19 6.27 14.64
N PHE A 284 -16.73 5.79 13.49
CA PHE A 284 -15.46 5.11 13.35
C PHE A 284 -14.33 6.14 13.38
N GLN A 285 -13.65 6.24 14.54
CA GLN A 285 -12.67 7.30 14.85
C GLN A 285 -11.30 7.12 14.19
N ASP A 286 -11.08 6.09 13.39
CA ASP A 286 -9.87 6.04 12.60
C ASP A 286 -9.94 7.11 11.50
N ASP A 287 -9.02 8.07 11.58
CA ASP A 287 -8.75 9.13 10.59
C ASP A 287 -8.18 8.56 9.28
N TRP A 288 -8.83 7.52 8.78
CA TRP A 288 -8.44 6.88 7.55
C TRP A 288 -9.00 7.68 6.38
N VAL A 289 -8.12 8.18 5.52
CA VAL A 289 -8.44 8.98 4.31
C VAL A 289 -9.51 8.33 3.44
N TYR A 290 -9.56 7.01 3.41
CA TYR A 290 -10.57 6.25 2.69
C TYR A 290 -12.00 6.41 3.25
N ASN A 291 -12.15 6.70 4.55
CA ASN A 291 -13.45 7.00 5.15
C ASN A 291 -14.05 8.29 4.60
N ASP A 292 -13.23 9.30 4.28
CA ASP A 292 -13.71 10.51 3.62
C ASP A 292 -14.19 10.26 2.21
N PHE A 293 -13.52 9.39 1.46
CA PHE A 293 -13.99 8.97 0.16
C PHE A 293 -15.37 8.30 0.26
N MET A 294 -15.52 7.29 1.12
CA MET A 294 -16.79 6.58 1.30
C MET A 294 -17.90 7.54 1.79
N ALA A 295 -17.63 8.34 2.82
CA ALA A 295 -18.59 9.30 3.36
C ALA A 295 -18.98 10.33 2.29
N GLY A 296 -18.03 10.86 1.54
CA GLY A 296 -18.25 11.81 0.47
C GLY A 296 -19.21 11.28 -0.60
N VAL A 297 -18.96 10.08 -1.11
CA VAL A 297 -19.86 9.41 -2.08
C VAL A 297 -21.27 9.24 -1.49
N LEU A 298 -21.38 8.71 -0.27
CA LEU A 298 -22.67 8.46 0.38
C LEU A 298 -23.46 9.75 0.66
N LEU A 299 -22.78 10.82 1.04
CA LEU A 299 -23.38 12.14 1.26
C LEU A 299 -23.93 12.73 -0.05
N VAL A 300 -23.17 12.64 -1.15
CA VAL A 300 -23.65 13.06 -2.48
C VAL A 300 -24.90 12.27 -2.88
N VAL A 301 -24.88 10.93 -2.72
CA VAL A 301 -26.05 10.07 -2.99
C VAL A 301 -27.26 10.45 -2.13
N SER A 302 -27.01 10.86 -0.87
CA SER A 302 -28.05 11.33 0.05
C SER A 302 -28.58 12.75 -0.25
N LYS A 303 -28.08 13.40 -1.30
CA LYS A 303 -28.36 14.80 -1.68
C LYS A 303 -27.81 15.85 -0.70
N ARG A 304 -26.88 15.47 0.18
CA ARG A 304 -26.08 16.38 1.02
C ARG A 304 -24.82 16.81 0.25
N VAL A 305 -25.06 17.47 -0.89
CA VAL A 305 -24.04 17.70 -1.93
C VAL A 305 -22.83 18.50 -1.42
N GLU A 306 -23.06 19.60 -0.72
CA GLU A 306 -21.98 20.48 -0.22
C GLU A 306 -21.07 19.74 0.76
N GLU A 307 -21.66 18.97 1.67
CA GLU A 307 -20.93 18.19 2.66
C GLU A 307 -20.17 17.02 2.02
N GLY A 308 -20.80 16.37 1.03
CA GLY A 308 -20.16 15.32 0.27
C GLY A 308 -18.96 15.83 -0.53
N ALA A 309 -19.10 16.97 -1.21
CA ALA A 309 -18.01 17.63 -1.93
C ALA A 309 -16.85 17.99 -0.98
N PHE A 310 -17.14 18.57 0.17
CA PHE A 310 -16.12 18.89 1.18
C PHE A 310 -15.32 17.65 1.61
N ARG A 311 -15.99 16.52 1.86
CA ARG A 311 -15.31 15.25 2.22
C ARG A 311 -14.43 14.74 1.08
N LEU A 312 -14.93 14.77 -0.15
CA LEU A 312 -14.16 14.34 -1.33
C LEU A 312 -12.94 15.25 -1.59
N GLU A 313 -13.06 16.56 -1.37
CA GLU A 313 -11.93 17.50 -1.47
C GLU A 313 -10.86 17.21 -0.41
N ARG A 314 -11.29 16.96 0.84
CA ARG A 314 -10.38 16.58 1.94
C ARG A 314 -9.64 15.27 1.62
N PHE A 315 -10.35 14.29 1.08
CA PHE A 315 -9.78 13.04 0.58
C PHE A 315 -8.72 13.29 -0.51
N LEU A 316 -9.07 14.08 -1.53
CA LEU A 316 -8.14 14.40 -2.63
C LEU A 316 -6.90 15.15 -2.15
N GLU A 317 -7.05 16.08 -1.22
CA GLU A 317 -5.92 16.79 -0.64
C GLU A 317 -4.96 15.84 0.08
N ALA A 318 -5.50 14.90 0.87
CA ALA A 318 -4.68 13.89 1.53
C ALA A 318 -3.93 13.01 0.51
N CYS A 319 -4.58 12.61 -0.59
CA CYS A 319 -3.92 11.90 -1.69
C CYS A 319 -2.81 12.72 -2.36
N ARG A 320 -2.94 14.05 -2.48
CA ARG A 320 -1.91 14.93 -3.05
C ARG A 320 -0.71 15.10 -2.11
N VAL A 321 -0.97 15.37 -0.83
CA VAL A 321 0.08 15.49 0.20
C VAL A 321 0.89 14.20 0.30
N HIS A 322 0.23 13.05 0.20
CA HIS A 322 0.86 11.72 0.23
C HIS A 322 0.88 11.04 -1.15
N SER A 323 1.32 11.77 -2.19
CA SER A 323 1.27 11.33 -3.59
C SER A 323 1.97 9.98 -3.89
N ASN A 324 3.09 9.72 -3.22
CA ASN A 324 3.86 8.49 -3.39
C ASN A 324 3.25 7.28 -2.67
N GLU A 325 2.28 7.49 -1.78
CA GLU A 325 1.62 6.41 -1.03
C GLU A 325 0.13 6.37 -1.37
N TRP A 326 -0.66 7.27 -0.79
CA TRP A 326 -2.11 7.32 -0.98
C TRP A 326 -2.50 7.80 -2.37
N GLY A 327 -1.77 8.74 -2.97
CA GLY A 327 -2.03 9.16 -4.35
C GLY A 327 -1.80 8.04 -5.38
N THR A 328 -0.93 7.08 -5.06
CA THR A 328 -0.72 5.89 -5.89
C THR A 328 -1.73 4.79 -5.59
N THR A 329 -1.90 4.44 -4.32
CA THR A 329 -2.76 3.31 -3.89
C THR A 329 -4.25 3.60 -3.98
N LEU A 330 -4.67 4.86 -3.94
CA LEU A 330 -6.06 5.30 -4.00
C LEU A 330 -6.37 6.08 -5.28
N ARG A 331 -5.59 5.87 -6.34
CA ARG A 331 -5.71 6.63 -7.60
C ARG A 331 -7.09 6.48 -8.25
N TRP A 332 -7.68 5.29 -8.16
CA TRP A 332 -9.01 5.03 -8.72
C TRP A 332 -10.10 5.80 -7.97
N GLU A 333 -10.04 5.77 -6.64
CA GLU A 333 -10.92 6.53 -5.75
C GLU A 333 -10.76 8.03 -5.96
N ALA A 334 -9.52 8.50 -6.12
CA ALA A 334 -9.22 9.90 -6.49
C ALA A 334 -9.87 10.29 -7.82
N GLY A 335 -9.76 9.45 -8.85
CA GLY A 335 -10.43 9.70 -10.13
C GLY A 335 -11.96 9.77 -10.01
N ILE A 336 -12.57 8.93 -9.17
CA ILE A 336 -14.02 8.99 -8.88
C ILE A 336 -14.36 10.30 -8.16
N ALA A 337 -13.60 10.66 -7.13
CA ALA A 337 -13.84 11.87 -6.36
C ALA A 337 -13.74 13.12 -7.23
N GLU A 338 -12.73 13.20 -8.09
CA GLU A 338 -12.56 14.28 -9.07
C GLU A 338 -13.75 14.36 -10.04
N GLU A 339 -14.19 13.21 -10.58
CA GLU A 339 -15.32 13.17 -11.50
C GLU A 339 -16.63 13.61 -10.83
N VAL A 340 -16.87 13.16 -9.60
CA VAL A 340 -18.05 13.58 -8.82
C VAL A 340 -18.02 15.09 -8.60
N ILE A 341 -16.90 15.66 -8.15
CA ILE A 341 -16.76 17.10 -7.93
C ILE A 341 -16.98 17.87 -9.24
N ARG A 342 -16.41 17.41 -10.35
CA ARG A 342 -16.59 18.01 -11.68
C ARG A 342 -18.06 18.06 -12.11
N ILE A 343 -18.78 16.95 -11.92
CA ILE A 343 -20.22 16.87 -12.21
C ILE A 343 -21.00 17.87 -11.34
N LEU A 344 -20.67 17.96 -10.05
CA LEU A 344 -21.33 18.87 -9.11
C LEU A 344 -21.08 20.35 -9.42
N ALA A 345 -19.92 20.70 -9.96
CA ALA A 345 -19.58 22.06 -10.39
C ALA A 345 -20.34 22.50 -11.66
N GLY A 346 -21.01 21.57 -12.36
CA GLY A 346 -21.67 21.85 -13.64
C GLY A 346 -20.73 21.83 -14.85
N ASP A 347 -19.49 21.37 -14.67
CA ASP A 347 -18.44 21.28 -15.70
C ASP A 347 -18.54 19.99 -16.53
N ALA A 348 -19.76 19.43 -16.65
CA ALA A 348 -20.02 18.25 -17.45
C ALA A 348 -20.01 18.59 -18.95
N GLU A 349 -18.83 18.82 -19.51
CA GLU A 349 -18.64 18.49 -20.91
C GLU A 349 -18.76 16.97 -21.05
N SER A 350 -19.61 16.56 -21.99
CA SER A 350 -19.85 15.16 -22.33
C SER A 350 -18.49 14.48 -22.57
N PRO A 351 -18.25 13.26 -22.06
CA PRO A 351 -17.00 12.57 -22.31
C PRO A 351 -16.87 12.39 -23.82
N ASP A 352 -15.94 13.12 -24.42
CA ASP A 352 -15.54 12.97 -25.81
C ASP A 352 -14.81 11.64 -25.90
N ILE A 353 -15.60 10.56 -26.01
CA ILE A 353 -15.11 9.28 -26.49
C ILE A 353 -14.77 9.54 -27.95
N GLN A 354 -13.55 10.02 -28.20
CA GLN A 354 -12.92 9.88 -29.50
C GLN A 354 -12.73 8.38 -29.72
N ALA A 355 -13.80 7.77 -30.25
CA ALA A 355 -13.71 6.53 -30.99
C ALA A 355 -12.84 6.85 -32.21
N ASP A 356 -11.61 6.34 -32.20
CA ASP A 356 -10.83 6.09 -33.40
C ASP A 356 -11.66 5.22 -34.35
N ALA A 357 -12.39 5.87 -35.24
CA ALA A 357 -13.24 5.27 -36.26
C ALA A 357 -13.03 5.96 -37.60
N GLU A 358 -11.78 6.02 -38.06
CA GLU A 358 -11.39 6.24 -39.46
C GLU A 358 -10.07 5.44 -39.65
N THR A 359 -9.85 4.49 -40.56
CA THR A 359 -10.57 4.08 -41.77
C THR A 359 -10.07 2.67 -42.11
N ARG A 360 -10.95 1.64 -42.06
CA ARG A 360 -10.72 0.38 -42.77
C ARG A 360 -11.23 0.57 -44.19
N GLU A 361 -10.36 0.98 -45.12
CA GLU A 361 -10.57 0.68 -46.53
C GLU A 361 -10.17 -0.77 -46.78
N SER A 362 -11.17 -1.66 -46.86
CA SER A 362 -11.01 -2.94 -47.53
C SER A 362 -11.31 -2.75 -49.02
N PRO A 363 -10.47 -3.28 -49.93
CA PRO A 363 -10.73 -3.18 -51.37
C PRO A 363 -11.88 -4.12 -51.79
N ALA A 364 -12.65 -3.64 -52.77
CA ALA A 364 -13.80 -4.29 -53.39
C ALA A 364 -13.41 -5.57 -54.17
N PRO A 365 -14.38 -6.46 -54.46
CA PRO A 365 -14.12 -7.75 -55.10
C PRO A 365 -13.98 -7.59 -56.62
N GLU A 366 -12.94 -8.21 -57.20
CA GLU A 366 -12.85 -8.40 -58.65
C GLU A 366 -13.77 -9.56 -59.09
N GLU A 367 -14.74 -9.26 -59.94
CA GLU A 367 -15.47 -10.26 -60.73
C GLU A 367 -14.79 -10.52 -62.08
N PRO A 368 -14.99 -11.72 -62.67
CA PRO A 368 -14.25 -12.19 -63.85
C PRO A 368 -15.00 -11.92 -65.17
N GLY A 369 -14.24 -11.69 -66.24
CA GLY A 369 -14.74 -11.68 -67.63
C GLY A 369 -13.66 -11.15 -68.57
N ASP A 370 -12.88 -12.00 -69.24
CA ASP A 370 -13.18 -12.68 -70.51
C ASP A 370 -12.94 -11.82 -71.77
N SER A 371 -12.20 -12.43 -72.70
CA SER A 371 -11.95 -12.06 -74.11
C SER A 371 -11.19 -10.74 -74.35
N GLY A 372 -10.07 -10.67 -75.06
CA GLY A 372 -9.62 -11.42 -76.23
C GLY A 372 -9.46 -10.44 -77.40
N SER A 373 -8.25 -10.38 -78.01
CA SER A 373 -7.86 -9.92 -79.37
C SER A 373 -6.48 -9.25 -79.31
N SER A 374 -5.43 -9.87 -79.89
CA SER A 374 -4.80 -9.50 -81.18
C SER A 374 -4.00 -8.19 -81.06
N GLU A 375 -2.69 -8.10 -81.36
CA GLU A 375 -1.83 -8.72 -82.38
C GLU A 375 -0.43 -9.04 -81.85
#